data_AF-A0A6G1ZX24-F1
#
_entry.id   AF-A0A6G1ZX24-F1
#
_cell.length_a   1.000
_cell.length_b   1.000
_cell.length_c   1.000
_cell.angle_alpha   90.00
_cell.angle_beta   90.00
_cell.angle_gamma   90.00
#
_symmetry.space_group_name_H-M   'P 1'
#
loop_
_entity.id
_entity.type
_entity.pdbx_description
1 polymer ?
#
loop_
_entity_poly.entity_id
_entity_poly.type
_entity_poly.pdbx_seq_one_letter_code
_entity_poly.pdbx_strand_id
1 'polypeptide(L)'
;MIELLGLPGAGKTTYAKKKLGDYTNILENNIYSDNRIRQNLNKIVFYVFFAARNPKRYLLGINRLNNIHFNSRKTKIKMNLYLFMTLGLLDKYKDKDVLIDEGLGQVLWAFYYNSKDSIEAINGIFDMFNEYCCDTVLFISAEKDEIKNRLLLRKNNGGSELQKDLLSDDKYLDFAIECMKRVLSMLEKKDIKYFVIEEREK
;
A
#
# COMPACT_ATOMS: atom_id res chain seq x y z
N MET A 1 9.28 12.97 -3.17
CA MET A 1 8.37 12.20 -2.30
C MET A 1 8.99 10.88 -1.85
N ILE A 2 8.74 10.43 -0.62
CA ILE A 2 9.24 9.15 -0.08
C ILE A 2 8.08 8.23 0.29
N GLU A 3 8.09 6.98 -0.17
CA GLU A 3 7.17 5.92 0.29
C GLU A 3 7.81 5.10 1.41
N LEU A 4 7.09 4.89 2.52
CA LEU A 4 7.40 3.82 3.46
C LEU A 4 6.64 2.56 3.04
N LEU A 5 7.37 1.58 2.52
CA LEU A 5 6.86 0.29 2.08
C LEU A 5 7.24 -0.78 3.10
N GLY A 6 6.38 -1.76 3.34
CA GLY A 6 6.68 -2.84 4.28
C GLY A 6 5.44 -3.59 4.70
N LEU A 7 5.62 -4.85 5.12
CA LEU A 7 4.51 -5.67 5.60
C LEU A 7 3.84 -5.02 6.81
N PRO A 8 2.52 -5.25 7.02
CA PRO A 8 1.91 -4.99 8.32
C PRO A 8 2.72 -5.69 9.43
N GLY A 9 3.14 -4.94 10.46
CA GLY A 9 4.01 -5.46 11.51
C GLY A 9 5.52 -5.25 11.30
N ALA A 10 5.96 -4.77 10.12
CA ALA A 10 7.38 -4.54 9.85
C ALA A 10 7.99 -3.32 10.58
N GLY A 11 7.19 -2.52 11.27
CA GLY A 11 7.69 -1.37 12.06
C GLY A 11 7.76 -0.04 11.30
N LYS A 12 7.08 0.11 10.14
CA LYS A 12 7.06 1.36 9.35
C LYS A 12 6.83 2.63 10.18
N THR A 13 5.72 2.68 10.93
CA THR A 13 5.37 3.82 11.78
C THR A 13 6.40 4.06 12.89
N THR A 14 6.98 2.99 13.44
CA THR A 14 8.04 3.08 14.46
C THR A 14 9.31 3.69 13.88
N TYR A 15 9.75 3.20 12.72
CA TYR A 15 10.90 3.73 12.01
C TYR A 15 10.72 5.21 11.70
N ALA A 16 9.57 5.57 11.13
CA ALA A 16 9.26 6.93 10.74
C ALA A 16 9.31 7.90 11.93
N LYS A 17 8.67 7.55 13.06
CA LYS A 17 8.73 8.37 14.29
C LYS A 17 10.14 8.51 14.85
N LYS A 18 10.94 7.44 14.85
CA LYS A 18 12.29 7.44 15.43
C LYS A 18 13.31 8.18 14.57
N LYS A 19 13.20 8.09 13.24
CA LYS A 19 14.27 8.46 12.30
C LYS A 19 13.94 9.65 11.42
N LEU A 20 12.65 9.90 11.18
CA LEU A 20 12.20 10.97 10.29
C LEU A 20 11.57 12.16 11.04
N GLY A 21 11.49 12.09 12.37
CA GLY A 21 11.04 13.21 13.22
C GLY A 21 9.60 13.65 12.95
N ASP A 22 9.37 14.97 12.92
CA ASP A 22 8.10 15.58 12.49
C ASP A 22 7.99 15.56 10.95
N TYR A 23 7.75 14.38 10.38
CA TYR A 23 7.47 14.25 8.96
C TYR A 23 5.97 14.45 8.68
N THR A 24 5.66 15.09 7.56
CA THR A 24 4.27 15.21 7.09
C THR A 24 3.88 13.92 6.37
N ASN A 25 3.21 13.02 7.07
CA ASN A 25 2.57 11.84 6.47
C ASN A 25 1.29 12.26 5.74
N ILE A 26 1.31 12.28 4.40
CA ILE A 26 0.16 12.75 3.64
C ILE A 26 -1.05 11.82 3.76
N LEU A 27 -0.85 10.52 3.98
CA LEU A 27 -1.97 9.60 4.14
C LEU A 27 -2.65 9.78 5.50
N GLU A 28 -1.85 9.93 6.57
CA GLU A 28 -2.37 10.23 7.90
C GLU A 28 -3.10 11.58 7.95
N ASN A 29 -2.47 12.63 7.42
CA ASN A 29 -3.01 13.98 7.49
C ASN A 29 -4.24 14.22 6.61
N ASN A 30 -4.39 13.46 5.51
CA ASN A 30 -5.48 13.68 4.57
C ASN A 30 -6.58 12.61 4.64
N ILE A 31 -6.25 11.37 5.00
CA ILE A 31 -7.21 10.26 4.98
C ILE A 31 -7.64 9.89 6.38
N TYR A 32 -6.70 9.66 7.30
CA TYR A 32 -7.05 9.19 8.63
C TYR A 32 -7.74 10.28 9.45
N SER A 33 -8.76 9.87 10.19
CA SER A 33 -9.57 10.72 11.05
C SER A 33 -10.22 9.84 12.10
N ASP A 34 -10.40 10.37 13.32
CA ASP A 34 -11.12 9.70 14.40
C ASP A 34 -12.57 9.35 14.01
N ASN A 35 -13.14 10.09 13.04
CA ASN A 35 -14.46 9.83 12.50
C ASN A 35 -14.38 8.96 11.23
N ARG A 36 -14.97 7.76 11.30
CA ARG A 36 -14.99 6.79 10.18
C ARG A 36 -15.72 7.30 8.93
N ILE A 37 -16.78 8.08 9.09
CA ILE A 37 -17.51 8.69 7.96
C ILE A 37 -16.61 9.69 7.26
N ARG A 38 -15.95 10.57 8.03
CA ARG A 38 -15.00 11.56 7.49
C ARG A 38 -13.83 10.89 6.78
N GLN A 39 -13.25 9.83 7.36
CA GLN A 39 -12.20 9.04 6.73
C GLN A 39 -12.65 8.50 5.36
N ASN A 40 -13.86 7.93 5.26
CA ASN A 40 -14.37 7.40 4.00
C ASN A 40 -14.65 8.51 2.98
N LEU A 41 -15.19 9.65 3.41
CA LEU A 41 -15.39 10.82 2.54
C LEU A 41 -14.06 11.31 1.98
N ASN A 42 -13.02 11.42 2.82
CA ASN A 42 -11.69 11.82 2.37
C ASN A 42 -11.16 10.88 1.27
N LYS A 43 -11.32 9.56 1.42
CA LYS A 43 -10.96 8.59 0.37
C LYS A 43 -11.69 8.86 -0.94
N ILE A 44 -12.99 9.14 -0.87
CA ILE A 44 -13.82 9.48 -2.04
C ILE A 44 -13.35 10.79 -2.67
N VAL A 45 -12.97 11.80 -1.89
CA VAL A 45 -12.44 13.06 -2.42
C VAL A 45 -11.21 12.82 -3.29
N PHE A 46 -10.23 12.05 -2.81
CA PHE A 46 -9.02 11.76 -3.60
C PHE A 46 -9.28 10.84 -4.79
N TYR A 47 -10.20 9.90 -4.64
CA TYR A 47 -10.69 9.07 -5.74
C TYR A 47 -11.26 9.94 -6.87
N VAL A 48 -12.19 10.85 -6.54
CA VAL A 48 -12.84 11.76 -7.50
C VAL A 48 -11.83 12.76 -8.06
N PHE A 49 -10.93 13.27 -7.23
CA PHE A 49 -9.84 14.15 -7.67
C PHE A 49 -9.02 13.51 -8.79
N PHE A 50 -8.60 12.25 -8.62
CA PHE A 50 -7.87 11.54 -9.66
C PHE A 50 -8.70 11.34 -10.92
N ALA A 51 -9.97 10.91 -10.77
CA ALA A 51 -10.86 10.69 -11.90
C ALA A 51 -11.13 11.98 -12.71
N ALA A 52 -11.27 13.12 -12.04
CA ALA A 52 -11.50 14.41 -12.69
C ALA A 52 -10.24 14.94 -13.40
N ARG A 53 -9.06 14.76 -12.80
CA ARG A 53 -7.80 15.28 -13.33
C ARG A 53 -7.19 14.38 -14.41
N ASN A 54 -7.39 13.07 -14.31
CA ASN A 54 -6.83 12.07 -15.22
C ASN A 54 -7.92 11.11 -15.77
N PRO A 55 -8.99 11.59 -16.41
CA PRO A 55 -10.17 10.79 -16.73
C PRO A 55 -9.88 9.60 -17.64
N LYS A 56 -9.00 9.78 -18.65
CA LYS A 56 -8.57 8.70 -19.54
C LYS A 56 -7.86 7.59 -18.77
N ARG A 57 -6.90 7.95 -17.92
CA ARG A 57 -6.13 6.99 -17.12
C ARG A 57 -7.02 6.30 -16.09
N TYR A 58 -7.95 7.02 -15.48
CA TYR A 58 -8.96 6.45 -14.60
C TYR A 58 -9.80 5.36 -15.31
N LEU A 59 -10.39 5.66 -16.47
CA LEU A 59 -11.20 4.70 -17.23
C LEU A 59 -10.38 3.47 -17.66
N LEU A 60 -9.15 3.67 -18.13
CA LEU A 60 -8.24 2.59 -18.49
C LEU A 60 -7.87 1.72 -17.27
N GLY A 61 -7.59 2.36 -16.12
CA GLY A 61 -7.33 1.67 -14.86
C GLY A 61 -8.52 0.84 -14.40
N ILE A 62 -9.74 1.37 -14.47
CA ILE A 62 -10.97 0.64 -14.17
C ILE A 62 -11.10 -0.60 -15.07
N ASN A 63 -10.84 -0.45 -16.38
CA ASN A 63 -10.90 -1.57 -17.30
C ASN A 63 -9.86 -2.65 -16.95
N ARG A 64 -8.61 -2.27 -16.65
CA ARG A 64 -7.55 -3.21 -16.25
C ARG A 64 -7.88 -3.91 -14.93
N LEU A 65 -8.45 -3.22 -13.95
CA LEU A 65 -8.90 -3.81 -12.68
C LEU A 65 -9.98 -4.89 -12.87
N ASN A 66 -10.73 -4.86 -13.97
CA ASN A 66 -11.70 -5.92 -14.25
C ASN A 66 -11.06 -7.26 -14.58
N ASN A 67 -9.79 -7.27 -14.99
CA ASN A 67 -9.02 -8.47 -15.29
C ASN A 67 -8.33 -9.06 -14.05
N ILE A 68 -8.52 -8.46 -12.86
CA ILE A 68 -8.03 -9.01 -11.59
C ILE A 68 -9.15 -9.78 -10.89
N HIS A 69 -8.89 -11.06 -10.62
CA HIS A 69 -9.79 -11.96 -9.91
C HIS A 69 -9.62 -11.82 -8.40
N PHE A 70 -10.43 -10.95 -7.80
CA PHE A 70 -10.50 -10.78 -6.34
C PHE A 70 -11.41 -11.82 -5.68
N ASN A 71 -11.11 -12.16 -4.43
CA ASN A 71 -11.88 -13.13 -3.63
C ASN A 71 -13.36 -12.74 -3.41
N SER A 72 -13.70 -11.46 -3.53
CA SER A 72 -15.08 -10.99 -3.43
C SER A 72 -15.30 -9.66 -4.15
N ARG A 73 -16.57 -9.35 -4.48
CA ARG A 73 -16.96 -8.03 -5.00
C ARG A 73 -16.62 -6.89 -4.02
N LYS A 74 -16.74 -7.15 -2.72
CA LYS A 74 -16.37 -6.19 -1.66
C LYS A 74 -14.88 -5.87 -1.70
N THR A 75 -14.03 -6.90 -1.84
CA THR A 75 -12.58 -6.76 -2.00
C THR A 75 -12.25 -5.98 -3.27
N LYS A 76 -12.90 -6.29 -4.40
CA LYS A 76 -12.72 -5.55 -5.66
C LYS A 76 -13.02 -4.05 -5.50
N ILE A 77 -14.14 -3.69 -4.87
CA ILE A 77 -14.50 -2.28 -4.62
C ILE A 77 -13.47 -1.62 -3.69
N LYS A 78 -13.05 -2.30 -2.61
CA LYS A 78 -12.04 -1.80 -1.67
C LYS A 78 -10.71 -1.53 -2.37
N MET A 79 -10.25 -2.45 -3.22
CA MET A 79 -8.98 -2.36 -3.96
C MET A 79 -9.03 -1.27 -5.02
N ASN A 80 -10.16 -1.11 -5.70
CA ASN A 80 -10.40 -0.02 -6.63
C ASN A 80 -10.33 1.34 -5.92
N LEU A 81 -11.07 1.50 -4.81
CA LEU A 81 -11.01 2.70 -3.99
C LEU A 81 -9.58 2.99 -3.54
N TYR A 82 -8.85 1.96 -3.09
CA TYR A 82 -7.49 2.10 -2.57
C TYR A 82 -6.50 2.57 -3.66
N LEU A 83 -6.56 2.00 -4.86
CA LEU A 83 -5.71 2.45 -5.97
C LEU A 83 -5.95 3.92 -6.29
N PHE A 84 -7.19 4.31 -6.60
CA PHE A 84 -7.45 5.67 -7.08
C PHE A 84 -7.37 6.73 -5.99
N MET A 85 -7.67 6.41 -4.72
CA MET A 85 -7.39 7.34 -3.62
C MET A 85 -5.87 7.58 -3.48
N THR A 86 -5.05 6.53 -3.62
CA THR A 86 -3.60 6.64 -3.50
C THR A 86 -3.03 7.40 -4.69
N LEU A 87 -3.45 7.09 -5.91
CA LEU A 87 -3.05 7.85 -7.11
C LEU A 87 -3.48 9.33 -7.01
N GLY A 88 -4.66 9.62 -6.48
CA GLY A 88 -5.12 10.99 -6.24
C GLY A 88 -4.28 11.75 -5.23
N LEU A 89 -3.85 11.09 -4.15
CA LEU A 89 -2.89 11.66 -3.19
C LEU A 89 -1.54 11.92 -3.85
N LEU A 90 -0.99 10.93 -4.53
CA LEU A 90 0.32 11.02 -5.19
C LEU A 90 0.33 12.15 -6.23
N ASP A 91 -0.70 12.27 -7.07
CA ASP A 91 -0.80 13.34 -8.08
C ASP A 91 -0.94 14.73 -7.44
N LYS A 92 -1.67 14.86 -6.32
CA LYS A 92 -1.82 16.14 -5.61
C LYS A 92 -0.50 16.63 -4.99
N TYR A 93 0.34 15.70 -4.54
CA TYR A 93 1.56 16.00 -3.79
C TYR A 93 2.86 15.73 -4.57
N LYS A 94 2.80 15.43 -5.86
CA LYS A 94 3.96 15.04 -6.69
C LYS A 94 5.14 16.02 -6.64
N ASP A 95 4.86 17.32 -6.50
CA ASP A 95 5.87 18.39 -6.46
C ASP A 95 6.24 18.82 -5.03
N LYS A 96 6.03 17.95 -4.04
CA LYS A 96 6.25 18.23 -2.62
C LYS A 96 7.19 17.21 -1.98
N ASP A 97 8.03 17.70 -1.08
CA ASP A 97 8.88 16.88 -0.22
C ASP A 97 8.09 16.35 0.96
N VAL A 98 7.32 15.29 0.70
CA VAL A 98 6.47 14.63 1.69
C VAL A 98 6.71 13.13 1.75
N LEU A 99 6.21 12.54 2.84
CA LEU A 99 6.22 11.11 3.07
C LEU A 99 4.82 10.53 2.94
N ILE A 100 4.72 9.33 2.37
CA ILE A 100 3.51 8.53 2.37
C ILE A 100 3.78 7.18 3.04
N ASP A 101 3.08 6.91 4.15
CA ASP A 101 3.00 5.56 4.71
C ASP A 101 1.93 4.81 3.92
N GLU A 102 2.34 3.83 3.12
CA GLU A 102 1.48 3.04 2.20
C GLU A 102 1.16 3.71 0.84
N GLY A 103 2.19 3.90 0.01
CA GLY A 103 2.09 4.40 -1.36
C GLY A 103 1.70 3.35 -2.41
N LEU A 104 2.16 3.52 -3.66
CA LEU A 104 1.78 2.63 -4.77
C LEU A 104 2.33 1.21 -4.57
N GLY A 105 3.53 1.06 -3.98
CA GLY A 105 4.07 -0.25 -3.65
C GLY A 105 3.17 -1.04 -2.70
N GLN A 106 2.60 -0.36 -1.69
CA GLN A 106 1.65 -0.99 -0.78
C GLN A 106 0.33 -1.38 -1.46
N VAL A 107 -0.16 -0.59 -2.42
CA VAL A 107 -1.35 -0.93 -3.22
C VAL A 107 -1.11 -2.20 -4.04
N LEU A 108 0.06 -2.34 -4.69
CA LEU A 108 0.41 -3.55 -5.44
C LEU A 108 0.48 -4.77 -4.53
N TRP A 109 1.10 -4.63 -3.35
CA TRP A 109 1.14 -5.70 -2.36
C TRP A 109 -0.28 -6.14 -1.98
N ALA A 110 -1.18 -5.18 -1.72
CA ALA A 110 -2.56 -5.46 -1.38
C ALA A 110 -3.29 -6.17 -2.54
N PHE A 111 -2.98 -5.86 -3.79
CA PHE A 111 -3.55 -6.53 -4.96
C PHE A 111 -3.09 -7.98 -5.06
N TYR A 112 -1.78 -8.25 -4.96
CA TYR A 112 -1.27 -9.63 -4.98
C TYR A 112 -1.86 -10.45 -3.83
N TYR A 113 -1.93 -9.87 -2.62
CA TYR A 113 -2.44 -10.57 -1.44
C TYR A 113 -3.94 -10.91 -1.54
N ASN A 114 -4.74 -10.05 -2.19
CA ASN A 114 -6.20 -10.18 -2.23
C ASN A 114 -6.77 -10.79 -3.53
N SER A 115 -5.91 -11.26 -4.43
CA SER A 115 -6.32 -11.80 -5.73
C SER A 115 -5.78 -13.21 -5.97
N LYS A 116 -6.34 -13.88 -6.99
CA LYS A 116 -5.91 -15.19 -7.46
C LYS A 116 -5.62 -15.11 -8.96
N ASP A 117 -4.60 -15.82 -9.43
CA ASP A 117 -4.30 -15.98 -10.86
C ASP A 117 -4.30 -14.64 -11.66
N SER A 118 -3.81 -13.57 -11.03
CA SER A 118 -3.94 -12.19 -11.54
C SER A 118 -2.61 -11.47 -11.71
N ILE A 119 -1.49 -12.21 -11.70
CA ILE A 119 -0.14 -11.63 -11.68
C ILE A 119 0.07 -10.70 -12.89
N GLU A 120 -0.22 -11.16 -14.09
CA GLU A 120 -0.06 -10.37 -15.32
C GLU A 120 -0.96 -9.12 -15.32
N ALA A 121 -2.20 -9.26 -14.83
CA ALA A 121 -3.13 -8.14 -14.73
C ALA A 121 -2.63 -7.08 -13.73
N ILE A 122 -2.08 -7.49 -12.59
CA ILE A 122 -1.48 -6.60 -11.59
C ILE A 122 -0.22 -5.91 -12.14
N ASN A 123 0.64 -6.66 -12.84
CA ASN A 123 1.82 -6.07 -13.50
C ASN A 123 1.40 -5.01 -14.52
N GLY A 124 0.34 -5.28 -15.30
CA GLY A 124 -0.21 -4.31 -16.26
C GLY A 124 -0.83 -3.07 -15.61
N ILE A 125 -1.35 -3.17 -14.38
CA ILE A 125 -1.74 -2.00 -13.58
C ILE A 125 -0.49 -1.20 -13.21
N PHE A 126 0.57 -1.86 -12.76
CA PHE A 126 1.80 -1.17 -12.39
C PHE A 126 2.44 -0.48 -13.58
N ASP A 127 2.54 -1.15 -14.73
CA ASP A 127 3.06 -0.58 -15.98
C ASP A 127 2.32 0.69 -16.40
N MET A 128 1.03 0.79 -16.08
CA MET A 128 0.20 1.95 -16.40
C MET A 128 0.41 3.14 -15.45
N PHE A 129 0.83 2.88 -14.22
CA PHE A 129 0.85 3.87 -13.14
C PHE A 129 2.20 4.03 -12.45
N ASN A 130 3.26 3.40 -12.96
CA ASN A 130 4.59 3.44 -12.35
C ASN A 130 5.16 4.86 -12.23
N GLU A 131 4.73 5.79 -13.09
CA GLU A 131 5.12 7.19 -12.98
C GLU A 131 4.58 7.90 -11.72
N TYR A 132 3.63 7.29 -11.01
CA TYR A 132 3.18 7.77 -9.70
C TYR A 132 3.98 7.19 -8.53
N CYS A 133 4.96 6.31 -8.78
CA CYS A 133 5.86 5.87 -7.72
C CYS A 133 6.62 7.07 -7.12
N CYS A 134 6.87 6.99 -5.81
CA CYS A 134 7.71 7.95 -5.13
C CYS A 134 9.15 7.88 -5.65
N ASP A 135 9.85 9.02 -5.63
CA ASP A 135 11.26 9.14 -6.06
C ASP A 135 12.18 8.22 -5.26
N THR A 136 11.77 7.89 -4.03
CA THR A 136 12.47 6.94 -3.16
C THR A 136 11.46 6.09 -2.41
N VAL A 137 11.69 4.79 -2.42
CA VAL A 137 10.94 3.82 -1.61
C VAL A 137 11.85 3.33 -0.48
N LEU A 138 11.45 3.52 0.76
CA LEU A 138 12.10 2.94 1.93
C LEU A 138 11.36 1.66 2.28
N PHE A 139 11.95 0.52 1.94
CA PHE A 139 11.41 -0.79 2.28
C PHE A 139 11.85 -1.17 3.70
N ILE A 140 10.91 -1.07 4.64
CA ILE A 140 11.12 -1.46 6.03
C ILE A 140 10.85 -2.96 6.15
N SER A 141 11.91 -3.70 6.47
CA SER A 141 11.88 -5.15 6.69
C SER A 141 12.15 -5.49 8.16
N ALA A 142 11.51 -6.55 8.63
CA ALA A 142 11.76 -7.16 9.92
C ALA A 142 11.75 -8.68 9.75
N GLU A 143 12.30 -9.41 10.73
CA GLU A 143 12.30 -10.88 10.68
C GLU A 143 10.86 -11.43 10.73
N LYS A 144 10.64 -12.60 10.13
CA LYS A 144 9.30 -13.22 10.05
C LYS A 144 8.67 -13.38 11.44
N ASP A 145 9.44 -13.88 12.40
CA ASP A 145 8.96 -14.12 13.76
C ASP A 145 8.66 -12.81 14.50
N GLU A 146 9.44 -11.76 14.25
CA GLU A 146 9.21 -10.42 14.78
C GLU A 146 7.93 -9.81 14.20
N ILE A 147 7.70 -9.92 12.88
CA ILE A 147 6.46 -9.50 12.23
C ILE A 147 5.26 -10.25 12.82
N LYS A 148 5.39 -11.57 12.97
CA LYS A 148 4.35 -12.43 13.56
C LYS A 148 4.01 -11.97 14.98
N ASN A 149 5.00 -11.83 15.85
CA ASN A 149 4.82 -11.40 17.23
C ASN A 149 4.14 -10.03 17.31
N ARG A 150 4.60 -9.05 16.51
CA ARG A 150 4.01 -7.71 16.45
C ARG A 150 2.56 -7.73 15.96
N LEU A 151 2.23 -8.58 14.99
CA LEU A 151 0.86 -8.73 14.50
C LEU A 151 -0.06 -9.35 15.55
N LEU A 152 0.39 -10.38 16.27
CA LEU A 152 -0.40 -11.05 17.31
C LEU A 152 -0.63 -10.15 18.54
N LEU A 153 0.32 -9.25 18.85
CA LEU A 153 0.21 -8.31 19.98
C LEU A 153 -0.69 -7.09 19.70
N ARG A 154 -1.12 -6.86 18.45
CA ARG A 154 -1.97 -5.71 18.09
C ARG A 154 -3.37 -5.84 18.71
N LYS A 155 -3.69 -4.94 19.63
CA LYS A 155 -4.98 -4.87 20.34
C LYS A 155 -6.08 -4.04 19.64
N ASN A 156 -5.77 -3.37 18.53
CA ASN A 156 -6.72 -2.47 17.88
C ASN A 156 -7.73 -3.25 17.03
N ASN A 157 -9.03 -2.94 17.18
CA ASN A 157 -10.14 -3.54 16.40
C ASN A 157 -10.07 -3.29 14.87
N GLY A 158 -9.07 -2.53 14.40
CA GLY A 158 -8.80 -2.24 12.98
C GLY A 158 -7.69 -3.11 12.38
N GLY A 159 -7.50 -4.34 12.86
CA GLY A 159 -6.43 -5.24 12.40
C GLY A 159 -6.34 -5.38 10.87
N SER A 160 -5.11 -5.43 10.35
CA SER A 160 -4.83 -5.73 8.95
C SER A 160 -5.45 -7.09 8.58
N GLU A 161 -5.92 -7.27 7.34
CA GLU A 161 -6.43 -8.57 6.85
C GLU A 161 -5.43 -9.69 7.17
N LEU A 162 -4.13 -9.43 6.95
CA LEU A 162 -3.04 -10.32 7.35
C LEU A 162 -3.04 -10.72 8.82
N GLN A 163 -3.42 -9.84 9.76
CA GLN A 163 -3.48 -10.21 11.18
C GLN A 163 -4.60 -11.23 11.41
N LYS A 164 -5.75 -11.05 10.77
CA LYS A 164 -6.90 -11.96 10.90
C LYS A 164 -6.60 -13.30 10.25
N ASP A 165 -5.98 -13.28 9.09
CA ASP A 165 -5.63 -14.49 8.34
C ASP A 165 -4.52 -15.28 9.08
N LEU A 166 -3.55 -14.59 9.68
CA LEU A 166 -2.49 -15.17 10.51
C LEU A 166 -3.04 -15.89 11.76
N LEU A 167 -4.15 -15.42 12.35
CA LEU A 167 -4.80 -16.13 13.45
C LEU A 167 -5.42 -17.46 13.02
N SER A 168 -5.63 -17.67 11.71
CA SER A 168 -6.18 -18.90 11.15
C SER A 168 -5.13 -19.87 10.62
N ASP A 169 -4.10 -19.37 9.93
CA ASP A 169 -3.00 -20.18 9.38
C ASP A 169 -1.72 -19.33 9.23
N ASP A 170 -0.61 -19.82 9.77
CA ASP A 170 0.69 -19.17 9.67
C ASP A 170 1.19 -19.03 8.23
N LYS A 171 0.70 -19.87 7.30
CA LYS A 171 1.06 -19.81 5.87
C LYS A 171 0.68 -18.48 5.21
N TYR A 172 -0.30 -17.76 5.75
CA TYR A 172 -0.66 -16.43 5.22
C TYR A 172 0.46 -15.41 5.38
N LEU A 173 1.33 -15.56 6.38
CA LEU A 173 2.51 -14.70 6.52
C LEU A 173 3.56 -15.01 5.44
N ASP A 174 3.78 -16.28 5.13
CA ASP A 174 4.68 -16.68 4.03
C ASP A 174 4.17 -16.16 2.69
N PHE A 175 2.86 -16.30 2.44
CA PHE A 175 2.22 -15.76 1.24
C PHE A 175 2.32 -14.23 1.17
N ALA A 176 2.14 -13.53 2.30
CA ALA A 176 2.30 -12.08 2.36
C ALA A 176 3.75 -11.65 2.04
N ILE A 177 4.75 -12.38 2.53
CA ILE A 177 6.17 -12.15 2.23
C ILE A 177 6.43 -12.38 0.74
N GLU A 178 5.89 -13.44 0.14
CA GLU A 178 6.01 -13.69 -1.30
C GLU A 178 5.39 -12.56 -2.13
N CYS A 179 4.21 -12.08 -1.74
CA CYS A 179 3.58 -10.92 -2.38
C CYS A 179 4.47 -9.69 -2.33
N MET A 180 5.16 -9.44 -1.20
CA MET A 180 6.08 -8.30 -1.09
C MET A 180 7.32 -8.47 -1.97
N LYS A 181 7.89 -9.68 -2.04
CA LYS A 181 9.00 -9.98 -2.96
C LYS A 181 8.62 -9.68 -4.42
N ARG A 182 7.37 -9.96 -4.82
CA ARG A 182 6.86 -9.62 -6.15
C ARG A 182 6.83 -8.11 -6.37
N VAL A 183 6.39 -7.33 -5.38
CA VAL A 183 6.43 -5.86 -5.45
C VAL A 183 7.85 -5.35 -5.64
N LEU A 184 8.79 -5.81 -4.82
CA LEU A 184 10.20 -5.38 -4.93
C LEU A 184 10.78 -5.71 -6.30
N SER A 185 10.52 -6.91 -6.82
CA SER A 185 10.94 -7.29 -8.18
C SER A 185 10.34 -6.38 -9.27
N MET A 186 9.11 -5.89 -9.09
CA MET A 186 8.51 -4.94 -10.02
C MET A 186 9.16 -3.56 -9.93
N LEU A 187 9.49 -3.09 -8.72
CA LEU A 187 10.24 -1.83 -8.53
C LEU A 187 11.60 -1.91 -9.24
N GLU A 188 12.33 -3.01 -9.06
CA GLU A 188 13.62 -3.27 -9.73
C GLU A 188 13.50 -3.24 -11.25
N LYS A 189 12.53 -3.96 -11.81
CA LYS A 189 12.30 -4.04 -13.27
C LYS A 189 11.96 -2.69 -13.90
N LYS A 190 11.55 -1.70 -13.11
CA LYS A 190 11.22 -0.35 -13.56
C LYS A 190 12.24 0.68 -13.15
N ASP A 191 13.42 0.24 -12.67
CA ASP A 191 14.49 1.10 -12.19
C ASP A 191 14.05 2.08 -11.09
N ILE A 192 13.04 1.69 -10.30
CA ILE A 192 12.57 2.50 -9.18
C ILE A 192 13.49 2.25 -7.98
N LYS A 193 14.11 3.33 -7.51
CA LYS A 193 15.05 3.29 -6.40
C LYS A 193 14.35 2.94 -5.10
N TYR A 194 14.76 1.82 -4.50
CA TYR A 194 14.35 1.47 -3.14
C TYR A 194 15.54 1.10 -2.26
N PHE A 195 15.39 1.34 -0.96
CA PHE A 195 16.40 1.01 0.06
C PHE A 195 15.80 0.07 1.09
N VAL A 196 16.52 -1.01 1.39
CA VAL A 196 16.12 -1.94 2.44
C VAL A 196 16.62 -1.43 3.79
N ILE A 197 15.72 -1.35 4.75
CA ILE A 197 16.00 -0.95 6.12
C ILE A 197 15.53 -2.08 7.04
N GLU A 198 16.48 -2.70 7.73
CA GLU A 198 16.18 -3.70 8.75
C GLU A 198 15.82 -3.02 10.07
N GLU A 199 14.55 -3.10 10.46
CA GLU A 199 14.09 -2.64 11.77
C GLU A 199 14.17 -3.83 12.75
N ARG A 200 15.20 -3.81 13.59
CA ARG A 200 15.39 -4.79 14.66
C ARG A 200 14.94 -4.20 15.99
N GLU A 201 14.22 -4.97 16.81
CA GLU A 201 14.05 -4.65 18.23
C GLU A 201 15.41 -4.53 18.92
N LYS A 202 15.64 -3.37 19.54
CA LYS A 202 16.67 -3.14 20.56
C LYS A 202 15.98 -3.06 21.90
#